data_AF-A0AAV5UZT3-F1
#
_entry.id   AF-A0AAV5UZT3-F1
#
_cell.length_a   1.000
_cell.length_b   1.000
_cell.length_c   1.000
_cell.angle_alpha   90.00
_cell.angle_beta   90.00
_cell.angle_gamma   90.00
#
_symmetry.space_group_name_H-M   'P 1'
#
loop_
_entity.id
_entity.type
_entity.pdbx_description
1 polymer ?
#
loop_
_entity_poly.entity_id
_entity_poly.type
_entity_poly.pdbx_seq_one_letter_code
_entity_poly.pdbx_strand_id
1 'polypeptide(L)'
;MGTKIHRKLKQKLKEELKVYSNFLNRISTVIHYIFLPLNLIFPFFTTAKFVYNFCTREDYKNTLITGELVKIDQDRALKGYARILPLTTVEKENYCSVWKWKMNTFERGKFAYRVAITILAMAIPVLFIFIDVAVYEILWAGYVVIDTIHLDLPDHFEMKVAGNGSITRLMNGVLDVFQPVQKALMDKNDQWRECFKEPSPPDYNTMALIAAMFAFCIFLARMQIWMNRGTVVIANAFYGHRVRPRALHLYYKILEHRQNVLASIMQLKNRDLGGDRLVAHDRVVRRSMQSRGLLRVDCAKCGKADMRVADTSNVRACVECRNFYCIECFCFQRKCVGCEAELQVIDGIELYYEKADADPS
;
A
#
# COMPACT_ATOMS: atom_id res chain seq x y z
N MET A 1 -55.56 -30.20 10.16
CA MET A 1 -54.50 -30.37 9.12
C MET A 1 -53.40 -29.31 9.21
N GLY A 2 -53.71 -28.04 9.51
CA GLY A 2 -52.73 -26.94 9.61
C GLY A 2 -51.62 -27.09 10.67
N THR A 3 -51.87 -27.72 11.82
CA THR A 3 -50.85 -27.88 12.89
C THR A 3 -49.69 -28.80 12.52
N LYS A 4 -49.95 -29.85 11.70
CA LYS A 4 -48.90 -30.75 11.18
C LYS A 4 -48.04 -30.06 10.12
N ILE A 5 -48.63 -29.21 9.28
CA ILE A 5 -47.91 -28.42 8.26
C ILE A 5 -47.00 -27.39 8.94
N HIS A 6 -47.53 -26.68 9.95
CA HIS A 6 -46.77 -25.66 10.69
C HIS A 6 -45.57 -26.25 11.47
N ARG A 7 -45.69 -27.47 12.01
CA ARG A 7 -44.58 -28.21 12.64
C ARG A 7 -43.50 -28.60 11.64
N LYS A 8 -43.89 -29.12 10.46
CA LYS A 8 -42.95 -29.50 9.39
C LYS A 8 -42.19 -28.27 8.88
N LEU A 9 -42.87 -27.12 8.73
CA LEU A 9 -42.23 -25.86 8.34
C LEU A 9 -41.22 -25.37 9.38
N LYS A 10 -41.57 -25.41 10.67
CA LYS A 10 -40.63 -25.06 11.76
C LYS A 10 -39.44 -26.02 11.86
N GLN A 11 -39.63 -27.32 11.60
CA GLN A 11 -38.54 -28.28 11.59
C GLN A 11 -37.57 -28.04 10.44
N LYS A 12 -38.09 -27.85 9.21
CA LYS A 12 -37.26 -27.50 8.05
C LYS A 12 -36.47 -26.22 8.29
N LEU A 13 -37.11 -25.17 8.80
CA LEU A 13 -36.44 -23.90 9.09
C LEU A 13 -35.35 -24.04 10.17
N LYS A 14 -35.56 -24.89 11.19
CA LYS A 14 -34.54 -25.21 12.20
C LYS A 14 -33.37 -26.01 11.62
N GLU A 15 -33.62 -26.93 10.70
CA GLU A 15 -32.57 -27.72 10.05
C GLU A 15 -31.66 -26.82 9.20
N GLU A 16 -32.24 -25.95 8.38
CA GLU A 16 -31.49 -24.96 7.59
C GLU A 16 -30.64 -24.06 8.51
N LEU A 17 -31.26 -23.51 9.57
CA LEU A 17 -30.57 -22.64 10.52
C LEU A 17 -29.44 -23.37 11.26
N LYS A 18 -29.61 -24.66 11.57
CA LYS A 18 -28.57 -25.49 12.19
C LYS A 18 -27.39 -25.75 11.25
N VAL A 19 -27.65 -25.90 9.95
CA VAL A 19 -26.59 -26.00 8.93
C VAL A 19 -25.79 -24.69 8.87
N TYR A 20 -26.45 -23.53 8.81
CA TYR A 20 -25.77 -22.23 8.85
C TYR A 20 -24.99 -22.01 10.14
N SER A 21 -25.56 -22.35 11.29
CA SER A 21 -24.89 -22.23 12.59
C SER A 21 -23.65 -23.14 12.68
N ASN A 22 -23.74 -24.37 12.21
CA ASN A 22 -22.60 -25.29 12.18
C ASN A 22 -21.51 -24.80 11.23
N PHE A 23 -21.88 -24.22 10.09
CA PHE A 23 -20.94 -23.61 9.15
C PHE A 23 -20.20 -22.42 9.76
N LEU A 24 -20.92 -21.50 10.41
CA LEU A 24 -20.31 -20.36 11.11
C LEU A 24 -19.39 -20.82 12.24
N ASN A 25 -19.79 -21.85 12.99
CA ASN A 25 -18.94 -22.37 14.06
C ASN A 25 -17.65 -23.02 13.52
N ARG A 26 -17.71 -23.72 12.38
CA ARG A 26 -16.49 -24.24 11.71
C ARG A 26 -15.55 -23.11 11.27
N ILE A 27 -16.09 -22.03 10.69
CA ILE A 27 -15.28 -20.86 10.33
C ILE A 27 -14.65 -20.24 11.57
N SER A 28 -15.43 -20.07 12.64
CA SER A 28 -14.93 -19.55 13.92
C SER A 28 -13.79 -20.41 14.46
N THR A 29 -13.94 -21.74 14.48
CA THR A 29 -12.89 -22.67 14.91
C THR A 29 -11.62 -22.52 14.08
N VAL A 30 -11.73 -22.41 12.74
CA VAL A 30 -10.56 -22.19 11.86
C VAL A 30 -9.87 -20.86 12.18
N ILE A 31 -10.63 -19.80 12.41
CA ILE A 31 -10.07 -18.49 12.76
C ILE A 31 -9.31 -18.56 14.09
N HIS A 32 -9.91 -19.19 15.12
CA HIS A 32 -9.31 -19.24 16.44
C HIS A 32 -8.06 -20.13 16.50
N TYR A 33 -8.12 -21.33 15.91
CA TYR A 33 -7.04 -22.31 16.05
C TYR A 33 -5.94 -22.18 14.99
N ILE A 34 -6.22 -21.59 13.83
CA ILE A 34 -5.24 -21.48 12.74
C ILE A 34 -4.83 -20.02 12.53
N PHE A 35 -5.80 -19.12 12.37
CA PHE A 35 -5.49 -17.74 11.98
C PHE A 35 -4.87 -16.91 13.11
N LEU A 36 -5.40 -17.01 14.34
CA LEU A 36 -4.84 -16.29 15.49
C LEU A 36 -3.38 -16.65 15.80
N PRO A 37 -3.00 -17.93 16.00
CA PRO A 37 -1.60 -18.25 16.30
C PRO A 37 -0.67 -17.89 15.14
N LEU A 38 -1.11 -18.05 13.89
CA LEU A 38 -0.32 -17.66 12.73
C LEU A 38 -0.05 -16.15 12.71
N ASN A 39 -1.05 -15.31 13.00
CA ASN A 39 -0.86 -13.86 13.08
C ASN A 39 0.02 -13.44 14.25
N LEU A 40 0.09 -14.24 15.31
CA LEU A 40 0.93 -13.96 16.47
C LEU A 40 2.40 -14.30 16.18
N ILE A 41 2.65 -15.40 15.46
CA ILE A 41 3.99 -15.90 15.17
C ILE A 41 4.60 -15.23 13.91
N PHE A 42 3.80 -14.94 12.88
CA PHE A 42 4.27 -14.39 11.61
C PHE A 42 5.07 -13.08 11.74
N PRO A 43 4.70 -12.10 12.60
CA PRO A 43 5.48 -10.88 12.83
C PRO A 43 6.91 -11.16 13.28
N PHE A 44 7.14 -12.17 14.12
CA PHE A 44 8.49 -12.53 14.59
C PHE A 44 9.36 -13.01 13.43
N PHE A 45 8.84 -13.90 12.57
CA PHE A 45 9.56 -14.35 11.38
C PHE A 45 9.86 -13.20 10.42
N THR A 46 8.90 -12.31 10.18
CA THR A 46 9.13 -11.13 9.31
C THR A 46 10.18 -10.19 9.89
N THR A 47 10.21 -10.03 11.21
CA THR A 47 11.19 -9.20 11.92
C THR A 47 12.58 -9.83 11.87
N ALA A 48 12.70 -11.12 12.14
CA ALA A 48 13.96 -11.85 12.02
C ALA A 48 14.53 -11.77 10.59
N LYS A 49 13.68 -11.99 9.58
CA LYS A 49 14.07 -11.84 8.17
C LYS A 49 14.46 -10.40 7.83
N PHE A 50 13.78 -9.41 8.41
CA PHE A 50 14.12 -8.01 8.23
C PHE A 50 15.50 -7.70 8.82
N VAL A 51 15.76 -8.11 10.07
CA VAL A 51 17.05 -7.90 10.75
C VAL A 51 18.19 -8.60 10.00
N TYR A 52 17.98 -9.85 9.59
CA TYR A 52 18.98 -10.58 8.80
C TYR A 52 19.35 -9.83 7.51
N ASN A 53 18.36 -9.40 6.73
CA ASN A 53 18.61 -8.63 5.51
C ASN A 53 19.21 -7.25 5.80
N PHE A 54 18.83 -6.64 6.92
CA PHE A 54 19.35 -5.35 7.35
C PHE A 54 20.84 -5.43 7.67
N CYS A 55 21.28 -6.48 8.37
CA CYS A 55 22.68 -6.67 8.72
C CYS A 55 23.53 -7.09 7.52
N THR A 56 23.04 -8.01 6.69
CA THR A 56 23.81 -8.62 5.60
C THR A 56 23.90 -7.76 4.34
N ARG A 57 22.82 -7.06 3.97
CA ARG A 57 22.75 -6.31 2.69
C ARG A 57 22.71 -4.80 2.92
N GLU A 58 23.61 -4.07 2.28
CA GLU A 58 23.69 -2.60 2.40
C GLU A 58 22.65 -1.86 1.56
N ASP A 59 22.24 -2.44 0.43
CA ASP A 59 21.20 -1.92 -0.45
C ASP A 59 19.77 -2.10 0.10
N TYR A 60 19.58 -3.00 1.07
CA TYR A 60 18.25 -3.39 1.51
C TYR A 60 17.51 -2.24 2.20
N LYS A 61 16.42 -1.78 1.58
CA LYS A 61 15.59 -0.64 2.02
C LYS A 61 16.39 0.66 2.23
N ASN A 62 17.51 0.82 1.55
CA ASN A 62 18.39 1.99 1.68
C ASN A 62 18.00 3.10 0.69
N THR A 63 16.79 3.63 0.82
CA THR A 63 16.26 4.75 0.01
C THR A 63 16.00 6.00 0.84
N LEU A 64 16.24 5.93 2.15
CA LEU A 64 15.98 6.98 3.10
C LEU A 64 17.26 7.79 3.34
N ILE A 65 17.13 9.11 3.29
CA ILE A 65 18.20 10.03 3.63
C ILE A 65 18.22 10.20 5.14
N THR A 66 19.25 9.63 5.77
CA THR A 66 19.52 9.70 7.22
C THR A 66 20.41 10.91 7.56
N GLY A 67 20.44 11.30 8.84
CA GLY A 67 21.32 12.37 9.31
C GLY A 67 22.81 12.06 9.11
N GLU A 68 23.21 10.80 9.21
CA GLU A 68 24.60 10.37 8.96
C GLU A 68 25.04 10.64 7.51
N LEU A 69 24.15 10.48 6.53
CA LEU A 69 24.46 10.81 5.14
C LEU A 69 24.68 12.32 4.95
N VAL A 70 23.94 13.15 5.68
CA VAL A 70 24.12 14.61 5.66
C VAL A 70 25.47 15.00 6.26
N LYS A 71 25.88 14.37 7.37
CA LYS A 71 27.21 14.58 7.96
C LYS A 71 28.33 14.21 6.99
N ILE A 72 28.22 13.07 6.31
CA ILE A 72 29.20 12.64 5.30
C ILE A 72 29.29 13.64 4.14
N ASP A 73 28.16 14.18 3.67
CA ASP A 73 28.14 15.21 2.62
C ASP A 73 28.80 16.52 3.08
N GLN A 74 28.58 16.92 4.35
CA GLN A 74 29.25 18.07 4.96
C GLN A 74 30.77 17.86 5.07
N ASP A 75 31.22 16.70 5.56
CA ASP A 75 32.64 16.37 5.67
C ASP A 75 33.33 16.39 4.29
N ARG A 76 32.65 15.92 3.25
CA ARG A 76 33.14 16.00 1.88
C ARG A 76 33.18 17.41 1.33
N ALA A 77 32.18 18.23 1.66
CA ALA A 77 32.17 19.64 1.29
C ALA A 77 33.34 20.40 1.93
N LEU A 78 33.65 20.13 3.20
CA LEU A 78 34.79 20.71 3.91
C LEU A 78 36.14 20.31 3.29
N LYS A 79 36.22 19.09 2.74
CA LYS A 79 37.39 18.59 1.99
C LYS A 79 37.46 19.09 0.54
N GLY A 80 36.53 19.94 0.10
CA GLY A 80 36.48 20.48 -1.26
C GLY A 80 35.95 19.51 -2.32
N TYR A 81 35.31 18.41 -1.93
CA TYR A 81 34.67 17.48 -2.86
C TYR A 81 33.27 17.96 -3.28
N ALA A 82 32.82 17.46 -4.43
CA ALA A 82 31.46 17.72 -4.93
C ALA A 82 30.40 17.18 -3.96
N ARG A 83 29.39 18.00 -3.69
CA ARG A 83 28.24 17.67 -2.83
C ARG A 83 27.18 16.91 -3.59
N ILE A 84 26.52 15.96 -2.92
CA ILE A 84 25.31 15.31 -3.46
C ILE A 84 24.05 16.12 -3.19
N LEU A 85 24.00 16.91 -2.12
CA LEU A 85 22.86 17.78 -1.81
C LEU A 85 23.08 19.16 -2.48
N PRO A 86 22.04 19.78 -3.09
CA PRO A 86 20.64 19.38 -3.14
C PRO A 86 20.34 18.27 -4.16
N LEU A 87 19.32 17.44 -3.86
CA LEU A 87 18.81 16.42 -4.79
C LEU A 87 18.07 17.05 -5.97
N THR A 88 18.21 16.44 -7.14
CA THR A 88 17.43 16.80 -8.33
C THR A 88 15.95 16.45 -8.14
N THR A 89 15.06 17.00 -8.96
CA THR A 89 13.61 16.71 -8.89
C THR A 89 13.33 15.23 -9.05
N VAL A 90 14.00 14.58 -10.00
CA VAL A 90 13.91 13.13 -10.27
C VAL A 90 14.43 12.32 -9.08
N GLU A 91 15.57 12.69 -8.49
CA GLU A 91 16.11 12.01 -7.31
C GLU A 91 15.21 12.16 -6.08
N LYS A 92 14.55 13.32 -5.91
CA LYS A 92 13.59 13.55 -4.82
C LYS A 92 12.36 12.65 -4.89
N GLU A 93 12.09 12.03 -6.04
CA GLU A 93 11.01 11.04 -6.16
C GLU A 93 11.44 9.68 -5.62
N ASN A 94 12.71 9.31 -5.82
CA ASN A 94 13.27 8.02 -5.43
C ASN A 94 13.91 8.01 -4.03
N TYR A 95 14.37 9.16 -3.56
CA TYR A 95 15.04 9.34 -2.27
C TYR A 95 14.30 10.38 -1.44
N CYS A 96 13.93 10.00 -0.23
CA CYS A 96 13.19 10.87 0.68
C CYS A 96 13.86 10.89 2.06
N SER A 97 13.71 12.00 2.78
CA SER A 97 14.11 12.06 4.18
C SER A 97 13.11 11.27 5.04
N VAL A 98 13.62 10.67 6.11
CA VAL A 98 12.86 9.86 7.07
C VAL A 98 11.56 10.55 7.51
N TRP A 99 11.64 11.82 7.89
CA TRP A 99 10.56 12.56 8.53
C TRP A 99 9.63 13.30 7.56
N LYS A 100 9.92 13.28 6.26
CA LYS A 100 9.09 14.00 5.28
C LYS A 100 7.80 13.24 5.01
N TRP A 101 6.66 13.95 5.04
CA TRP A 101 5.36 13.35 4.74
C TRP A 101 5.23 12.88 3.29
N LYS A 102 5.97 13.50 2.36
CA LYS A 102 5.96 13.12 0.93
C LYS A 102 6.39 11.66 0.73
N MET A 103 5.63 10.95 -0.10
CA MET A 103 5.85 9.53 -0.39
C MET A 103 6.78 9.31 -1.58
N ASN A 104 7.57 8.24 -1.51
CA ASN A 104 8.47 7.80 -2.57
C ASN A 104 7.69 7.06 -3.69
N THR A 105 8.23 6.98 -4.91
CA THR A 105 7.66 6.20 -6.02
C THR A 105 7.37 4.75 -5.64
N PHE A 106 8.33 4.09 -4.99
CA PHE A 106 8.18 2.72 -4.51
C PHE A 106 7.10 2.55 -3.44
N GLU A 107 6.98 3.54 -2.56
CA GLU A 107 5.95 3.54 -1.52
C GLU A 107 4.58 3.83 -2.11
N ARG A 108 4.50 4.69 -3.14
CA ARG A 108 3.29 5.00 -3.90
C ARG A 108 2.67 3.78 -4.54
N GLY A 109 3.48 2.91 -5.15
CA GLY A 109 2.99 1.63 -5.66
C GLY A 109 2.37 0.75 -4.55
N LYS A 110 3.03 0.65 -3.40
CA LYS A 110 2.52 -0.15 -2.26
C LYS A 110 1.24 0.44 -1.66
N PHE A 111 1.17 1.76 -1.53
CA PHE A 111 -0.04 2.45 -1.06
C PHE A 111 -1.19 2.24 -2.02
N ALA A 112 -0.97 2.45 -3.32
CA ALA A 112 -1.99 2.27 -4.34
C ALA A 112 -2.56 0.84 -4.31
N TYR A 113 -1.68 -0.16 -4.20
CA TYR A 113 -2.10 -1.55 -4.04
C TYR A 113 -2.95 -1.78 -2.78
N ARG A 114 -2.53 -1.26 -1.62
CA ARG A 114 -3.29 -1.38 -0.37
C ARG A 114 -4.66 -0.71 -0.46
N VAL A 115 -4.70 0.52 -0.99
CA VAL A 115 -5.95 1.28 -1.19
C VAL A 115 -6.87 0.56 -2.18
N ALA A 116 -6.34 0.02 -3.28
CA ALA A 116 -7.13 -0.73 -4.25
C ALA A 116 -7.79 -1.96 -3.63
N ILE A 117 -7.06 -2.71 -2.79
CA ILE A 117 -7.63 -3.83 -2.05
C ILE A 117 -8.70 -3.37 -1.06
N THR A 118 -8.47 -2.27 -0.33
CA THR A 118 -9.48 -1.73 0.60
C THR A 118 -10.75 -1.30 -0.14
N ILE A 119 -10.62 -0.65 -1.30
CA ILE A 119 -11.78 -0.27 -2.14
C ILE A 119 -12.52 -1.50 -2.64
N LEU A 120 -11.79 -2.53 -3.10
CA LEU A 120 -12.40 -3.78 -3.53
C LEU A 120 -13.14 -4.49 -2.38
N ALA A 121 -12.55 -4.50 -1.18
CA ALA A 121 -13.20 -5.04 0.01
C ALA A 121 -14.45 -4.24 0.42
N MET A 122 -14.49 -2.95 0.12
CA MET A 122 -15.67 -2.09 0.36
C MET A 122 -16.81 -2.29 -0.62
N ALA A 123 -16.55 -2.84 -1.81
CA ALA A 123 -17.61 -3.03 -2.80
C ALA A 123 -18.78 -3.85 -2.23
N ILE A 124 -18.49 -4.90 -1.46
CA ILE A 124 -19.50 -5.77 -0.85
C ILE A 124 -20.39 -5.04 0.17
N PRO A 125 -19.87 -4.40 1.24
CA PRO A 125 -20.73 -3.71 2.20
C PRO A 125 -21.49 -2.53 1.59
N VAL A 126 -20.91 -1.84 0.60
CA VAL A 126 -21.61 -0.77 -0.12
C VAL A 126 -22.78 -1.32 -0.94
N LEU A 127 -22.62 -2.48 -1.59
CA LEU A 127 -23.72 -3.15 -2.28
C LEU A 127 -24.84 -3.57 -1.32
N PHE A 128 -24.51 -4.06 -0.12
CA PHE A 128 -25.52 -4.38 0.88
C PHE A 128 -26.31 -3.15 1.33
N ILE A 129 -25.63 -2.03 1.63
CA ILE A 129 -26.30 -0.76 1.97
C ILE A 129 -27.21 -0.31 0.83
N PHE A 130 -26.76 -0.44 -0.43
CA PHE A 130 -27.58 -0.09 -1.59
C PHE A 130 -28.84 -0.96 -1.70
N ILE A 131 -28.71 -2.28 -1.47
CA ILE A 131 -29.84 -3.21 -1.46
C ILE A 131 -30.82 -2.85 -0.34
N ASP A 132 -30.32 -2.57 0.87
CA ASP A 132 -31.18 -2.23 2.01
C ASP A 132 -31.98 -0.94 1.76
N VAL A 133 -31.33 0.10 1.22
CA VAL A 133 -31.99 1.35 0.85
C VAL A 133 -32.99 1.12 -0.28
N ALA A 134 -32.63 0.36 -1.33
CA ALA A 134 -33.54 0.08 -2.43
C ALA A 134 -34.78 -0.72 -1.98
N VAL A 135 -34.60 -1.70 -1.09
CA VAL A 135 -35.71 -2.48 -0.52
C VAL A 135 -36.59 -1.58 0.34
N TYR A 136 -36.02 -0.71 1.16
CA TYR A 136 -36.79 0.26 1.96
C TYR A 136 -37.62 1.19 1.06
N GLU A 137 -37.02 1.78 0.02
CA GLU A 137 -37.73 2.67 -0.91
C GLU A 137 -38.86 1.96 -1.66
N ILE A 138 -38.66 0.71 -2.09
CA ILE A 138 -39.71 -0.09 -2.75
C ILE A 138 -40.85 -0.38 -1.77
N LEU A 139 -40.54 -0.77 -0.53
CA LEU A 139 -41.53 -1.05 0.50
C LEU A 139 -42.29 0.23 0.90
N TRP A 140 -41.60 1.35 1.03
CA TRP A 140 -42.19 2.64 1.35
C TRP A 140 -43.12 3.13 0.23
N ALA A 141 -42.69 3.05 -1.03
CA ALA A 141 -43.54 3.38 -2.17
C ALA A 141 -44.78 2.48 -2.25
N GLY A 142 -44.62 1.17 -1.98
CA GLY A 142 -45.74 0.23 -1.89
C GLY A 142 -46.70 0.59 -0.75
N TYR A 143 -46.17 0.96 0.42
CA TYR A 143 -46.96 1.43 1.56
C TYR A 143 -47.76 2.69 1.21
N VAL A 144 -47.14 3.71 0.61
CA VAL A 144 -47.82 4.95 0.19
C VAL A 144 -48.89 4.69 -0.86
N VAL A 145 -48.65 3.83 -1.85
CA VAL A 145 -49.66 3.49 -2.87
C VAL A 145 -50.85 2.76 -2.23
N ILE A 146 -50.59 1.80 -1.33
CA ILE A 146 -51.67 1.11 -0.62
C ILE A 146 -52.46 2.13 0.21
N ASP A 147 -51.77 2.94 1.03
CA ASP A 147 -52.36 3.96 1.92
C ASP A 147 -53.19 5.00 1.15
N THR A 148 -52.72 5.45 -0.01
CA THR A 148 -53.45 6.44 -0.85
C THR A 148 -54.68 5.87 -1.57
N ILE A 149 -54.72 4.56 -1.86
CA ILE A 149 -55.93 3.88 -2.40
C ILE A 149 -57.05 3.79 -1.34
N HIS A 150 -56.78 4.08 -0.06
CA HIS A 150 -57.79 4.05 1.02
C HIS A 150 -58.89 5.13 0.91
N LEU A 151 -58.89 6.03 -0.09
CA LEU A 151 -59.84 7.15 -0.15
C LEU A 151 -61.18 6.90 -0.86
N ASP A 152 -61.41 5.76 -1.53
CA ASP A 152 -62.63 5.58 -2.36
C ASP A 152 -63.39 4.25 -2.19
N LEU A 153 -63.30 3.59 -1.02
CA LEU A 153 -64.33 2.60 -0.67
C LEU A 153 -65.27 3.23 0.36
N PRO A 154 -66.46 3.74 -0.04
CA PRO A 154 -67.38 4.33 0.91
C PRO A 154 -67.71 3.30 1.99
N ASP A 155 -67.52 3.72 3.23
CA ASP A 155 -67.92 3.00 4.42
C ASP A 155 -69.36 2.51 4.26
N HIS A 156 -69.50 1.20 4.03
CA HIS A 156 -70.63 0.37 4.41
C HIS A 156 -71.97 1.12 4.63
N PHE A 157 -72.69 1.39 3.54
CA PHE A 157 -74.13 1.59 3.66
C PHE A 157 -74.79 0.23 3.85
N GLU A 158 -75.13 -0.12 5.09
CA GLU A 158 -76.09 -1.20 5.35
C GLU A 158 -77.46 -0.71 4.86
N MET A 159 -77.72 -0.83 3.55
CA MET A 159 -78.98 -0.42 2.95
C MET A 159 -80.07 -1.37 3.41
N LYS A 160 -80.71 -1.07 4.55
CA LYS A 160 -81.95 -1.73 4.97
C LYS A 160 -83.13 -0.93 4.45
N VAL A 161 -83.85 -1.49 3.48
CA VAL A 161 -85.07 -0.86 2.96
C VAL A 161 -86.16 -1.00 4.03
N ALA A 162 -86.59 0.12 4.63
CA ALA A 162 -87.65 0.12 5.64
C ALA A 162 -89.03 0.07 4.96
N GLY A 163 -89.83 -0.97 5.24
CA GLY A 163 -91.20 -1.11 4.76
C GLY A 163 -91.72 -2.55 4.83
N ASN A 164 -93.03 -2.72 4.98
CA ASN A 164 -93.68 -4.06 5.05
C ASN A 164 -94.24 -4.52 3.68
N GLY A 165 -93.77 -3.92 2.59
CA GLY A 165 -94.23 -4.22 1.23
C GLY A 165 -93.61 -5.51 0.65
N SER A 166 -94.28 -6.09 -0.35
CA SER A 166 -93.75 -7.21 -1.14
C SER A 166 -92.46 -6.85 -1.89
N ILE A 167 -92.35 -5.61 -2.38
CA ILE A 167 -91.16 -5.07 -3.04
C ILE A 167 -89.97 -4.97 -2.06
N THR A 168 -90.23 -4.60 -0.80
CA THR A 168 -89.21 -4.54 0.24
C THR A 168 -88.62 -5.92 0.53
N ARG A 169 -89.43 -6.97 0.53
CA ARG A 169 -88.95 -8.36 0.66
C ARG A 169 -88.07 -8.80 -0.49
N LEU A 170 -88.39 -8.41 -1.72
CA LEU A 170 -87.55 -8.70 -2.89
C LEU A 170 -86.22 -7.95 -2.84
N MET A 171 -86.24 -6.66 -2.49
CA MET A 171 -85.01 -5.87 -2.36
C MET A 171 -84.10 -6.39 -1.24
N ASN A 172 -84.66 -6.71 -0.07
CA ASN A 172 -83.87 -7.31 1.03
C ASN A 172 -83.31 -8.68 0.65
N GLY A 173 -84.07 -9.50 -0.09
CA GLY A 173 -83.57 -10.79 -0.59
C GLY A 173 -82.42 -10.67 -1.59
N VAL A 174 -82.40 -9.61 -2.41
CA VAL A 174 -81.27 -9.30 -3.31
C VAL A 174 -80.06 -8.83 -2.51
N LEU A 175 -80.27 -7.95 -1.52
CA LEU A 175 -79.20 -7.43 -0.65
C LEU A 175 -78.53 -8.53 0.18
N ASP A 176 -79.29 -9.52 0.66
CA ASP A 176 -78.77 -10.67 1.41
C ASP A 176 -77.82 -11.55 0.57
N VAL A 177 -77.99 -11.61 -0.76
CA VAL A 177 -77.10 -12.36 -1.66
C VAL A 177 -75.77 -11.62 -1.89
N PHE A 178 -75.78 -10.29 -1.88
CA PHE A 178 -74.58 -9.48 -2.11
C PHE A 178 -73.74 -9.26 -0.84
N GLN A 179 -74.36 -9.34 0.35
CA GLN A 179 -73.69 -9.20 1.64
C GLN A 179 -72.51 -10.17 1.89
N PRO A 180 -72.60 -11.49 1.60
CA PRO A 180 -71.47 -12.41 1.81
C PRO A 180 -70.28 -12.13 0.87
N VAL A 181 -70.53 -11.65 -0.35
CA VAL A 181 -69.47 -11.28 -1.30
C VAL A 181 -68.74 -10.03 -0.79
N GLN A 182 -69.47 -9.04 -0.29
CA GLN A 182 -68.90 -7.84 0.31
C GLN A 182 -68.07 -8.17 1.56
N LYS A 183 -68.57 -9.05 2.43
CA LYS A 183 -67.83 -9.48 3.63
C LYS A 183 -66.55 -10.23 3.29
N ALA A 184 -66.57 -11.11 2.28
CA ALA A 184 -65.39 -11.84 1.84
C ALA A 184 -64.31 -10.93 1.23
N LEU A 185 -64.71 -9.86 0.53
CA LEU A 185 -63.79 -8.82 0.03
C LEU A 185 -63.15 -8.02 1.19
N MET A 186 -63.91 -7.74 2.25
CA MET A 186 -63.40 -7.06 3.44
C MET A 186 -62.40 -7.90 4.23
N ASP A 187 -62.75 -9.16 4.55
CA ASP A 187 -61.85 -10.07 5.27
C ASP A 187 -60.53 -10.26 4.51
N LYS A 188 -60.59 -10.29 3.16
CA LYS A 188 -59.40 -10.33 2.32
C LYS A 188 -58.60 -9.03 2.46
N ASN A 189 -59.24 -7.85 2.30
CA ASN A 189 -58.56 -6.56 2.43
C ASN A 189 -57.93 -6.35 3.81
N ASP A 190 -58.60 -6.73 4.90
CA ASP A 190 -58.06 -6.61 6.26
C ASP A 190 -56.87 -7.56 6.49
N GLN A 191 -56.88 -8.76 5.89
CA GLN A 191 -55.70 -9.63 5.88
C GLN A 191 -54.52 -9.05 5.09
N TRP A 192 -54.78 -8.35 3.97
CA TRP A 192 -53.73 -7.65 3.23
C TRP A 192 -53.17 -6.46 4.03
N ARG A 193 -54.02 -5.75 4.78
CA ARG A 193 -53.63 -4.63 5.67
C ARG A 193 -52.77 -5.08 6.83
N GLU A 194 -53.08 -6.22 7.44
CA GLU A 194 -52.27 -6.75 8.54
C GLU A 194 -50.86 -7.20 8.07
N CYS A 195 -50.72 -7.52 6.78
CA CYS A 195 -49.45 -7.87 6.14
C CYS A 195 -48.57 -6.66 5.80
N PHE A 196 -49.13 -5.50 5.42
CA PHE A 196 -48.36 -4.30 5.04
C PHE A 196 -48.32 -3.27 6.18
N LYS A 197 -47.38 -3.46 7.09
CA LYS A 197 -47.04 -2.47 8.14
C LYS A 197 -45.99 -1.47 7.63
N GLU A 198 -45.94 -0.31 8.28
CA GLU A 198 -44.93 0.71 8.03
C GLU A 198 -43.52 0.10 8.04
N PRO A 199 -42.74 0.23 6.95
CA PRO A 199 -41.41 -0.37 6.87
C PRO A 199 -40.45 0.35 7.82
N SER A 200 -39.61 -0.42 8.53
CA SER A 200 -38.59 0.15 9.40
C SER A 200 -37.53 0.89 8.58
N PRO A 201 -37.20 2.15 8.92
CA PRO A 201 -36.14 2.88 8.23
C PRO A 201 -34.79 2.22 8.49
N PRO A 202 -33.83 2.35 7.55
CA PRO A 202 -32.54 1.71 7.70
C PRO A 202 -31.68 2.47 8.71
N ASP A 203 -30.89 1.74 9.52
CA ASP A 203 -30.12 2.31 10.63
C ASP A 203 -28.96 3.20 10.17
N TYR A 204 -29.18 4.51 10.15
CA TYR A 204 -28.16 5.50 9.77
C TYR A 204 -26.90 5.46 10.65
N ASN A 205 -27.04 5.10 11.93
CA ASN A 205 -25.90 4.95 12.84
C ASN A 205 -24.97 3.83 12.41
N THR A 206 -25.53 2.69 12.01
CA THR A 206 -24.76 1.53 11.54
C THR A 206 -24.08 1.84 10.21
N MET A 207 -24.76 2.53 9.29
CA MET A 207 -24.14 3.00 8.05
C MET A 207 -22.99 3.99 8.29
N ALA A 208 -23.18 4.94 9.21
CA ALA A 208 -22.13 5.90 9.58
C ALA A 208 -20.92 5.20 10.20
N LEU A 209 -21.14 4.17 11.03
CA LEU A 209 -20.08 3.35 11.60
C LEU A 209 -19.30 2.61 10.51
N ILE A 210 -19.98 1.99 9.54
CA ILE A 210 -19.34 1.31 8.41
C ILE A 210 -18.48 2.29 7.60
N ALA A 211 -19.01 3.49 7.32
CA ALA A 211 -18.26 4.54 6.62
C ALA A 211 -17.03 5.02 7.44
N ALA A 212 -17.18 5.18 8.75
CA ALA A 212 -16.08 5.54 9.65
C ALA A 212 -14.99 4.47 9.70
N MET A 213 -15.37 3.18 9.74
CA MET A 213 -14.42 2.06 9.66
C MET A 213 -13.64 2.08 8.35
N PHE A 214 -14.27 2.43 7.23
CA PHE A 214 -13.57 2.55 5.96
C PHE A 214 -12.56 3.71 5.94
N ALA A 215 -12.98 4.88 6.41
CA ALA A 215 -12.09 6.03 6.53
C ALA A 215 -10.88 5.69 7.42
N PHE A 216 -11.13 4.98 8.52
CA PHE A 216 -10.08 4.48 9.40
C PHE A 216 -9.15 3.47 8.71
N CYS A 217 -9.66 2.55 7.89
CA CYS A 217 -8.84 1.63 7.11
C CYS A 217 -7.91 2.35 6.12
N ILE A 218 -8.40 3.39 5.43
CA ILE A 218 -7.56 4.21 4.53
C ILE A 218 -6.47 4.94 5.34
N PHE A 219 -6.84 5.48 6.49
CA PHE A 219 -5.90 6.14 7.39
C PHE A 219 -4.82 5.16 7.89
N LEU A 220 -5.19 3.95 8.29
CA LEU A 220 -4.25 2.90 8.67
C LEU A 220 -3.34 2.48 7.51
N ALA A 221 -3.87 2.37 6.29
CA ALA A 221 -3.04 2.08 5.11
C ALA A 221 -1.96 3.15 4.89
N ARG A 222 -2.29 4.42 5.16
CA ARG A 222 -1.33 5.52 5.13
C ARG A 222 -0.30 5.43 6.26
N MET A 223 -0.77 5.18 7.49
CA MET A 223 0.09 5.06 8.67
C MET A 223 1.03 3.87 8.59
N GLN A 224 0.62 2.75 8.00
CA GLN A 224 1.46 1.56 7.80
C GLN A 224 2.76 1.89 7.05
N ILE A 225 2.69 2.75 6.04
CA ILE A 225 3.86 3.14 5.25
C ILE A 225 4.82 3.97 6.08
N TRP A 226 4.28 4.89 6.89
CA TRP A 226 5.07 5.72 7.79
C TRP A 226 5.71 4.89 8.90
N MET A 227 4.97 3.95 9.51
CA MET A 227 5.50 2.99 10.49
C MET A 227 6.61 2.11 9.89
N ASN A 228 6.47 1.68 8.63
CA ASN A 228 7.54 0.94 7.96
C ASN A 228 8.82 1.78 7.77
N ARG A 229 8.75 3.11 7.62
CA ARG A 229 9.94 3.96 7.69
C ARG A 229 10.52 4.03 9.11
N GLY A 230 9.65 4.11 10.12
CA GLY A 230 10.01 4.04 11.54
C GLY A 230 10.84 2.81 11.88
N THR A 231 10.55 1.64 11.27
CA THR A 231 11.35 0.42 11.49
C THR A 231 12.83 0.59 11.12
N VAL A 232 13.14 1.38 10.08
CA VAL A 232 14.52 1.66 9.67
C VAL A 232 15.19 2.61 10.67
N VAL A 233 14.47 3.58 11.20
CA VAL A 233 14.98 4.49 12.26
C VAL A 233 15.31 3.70 13.52
N ILE A 234 14.40 2.83 13.95
CA ILE A 234 14.59 1.96 15.11
C ILE A 234 15.79 1.04 14.86
N ALA A 235 15.89 0.40 13.70
CA ALA A 235 17.02 -0.46 13.36
C ALA A 235 18.35 0.31 13.30
N ASN A 236 18.36 1.56 12.84
CA ASN A 236 19.55 2.41 12.88
C ASN A 236 19.99 2.74 14.32
N ALA A 237 19.05 2.87 15.26
CA ALA A 237 19.35 3.10 16.67
C ALA A 237 19.96 1.84 17.33
N PHE A 238 19.42 0.65 17.05
CA PHE A 238 19.95 -0.61 17.60
C PHE A 238 21.28 -1.03 16.96
N TYR A 239 21.43 -0.87 15.65
CA TYR A 239 22.60 -1.33 14.88
C TYR A 239 23.45 -0.17 14.36
N GLY A 240 23.91 0.70 15.28
CA GLY A 240 24.73 1.88 14.95
C GLY A 240 25.94 1.58 14.06
N HIS A 241 26.59 0.42 14.27
CA HIS A 241 27.77 0.01 13.49
C HIS A 241 27.50 -0.16 11.97
N ARG A 242 26.25 -0.46 11.55
CA ARG A 242 25.89 -0.62 10.13
C ARG A 242 25.39 0.67 9.49
N VAL A 243 25.09 1.71 10.27
CA VAL A 243 24.50 2.96 9.75
C VAL A 243 25.47 3.68 8.81
N ARG A 244 26.75 3.79 9.21
CA ARG A 244 27.78 4.48 8.41
C ARG A 244 28.11 3.77 7.09
N PRO A 245 28.38 2.44 7.06
CA PRO A 245 28.56 1.72 5.79
C PRO A 245 27.38 1.87 4.84
N ARG A 246 26.15 1.79 5.35
CA ARG A 246 24.93 1.94 4.55
C ARG A 246 24.75 3.35 4.01
N ALA A 247 25.03 4.37 4.82
CA ALA A 247 24.99 5.75 4.38
C ALA A 247 26.02 6.02 3.26
N LEU A 248 27.24 5.48 3.39
CA LEU A 248 28.28 5.57 2.36
C LEU A 248 27.88 4.83 1.08
N HIS A 249 27.34 3.63 1.19
CA HIS A 249 26.85 2.88 0.04
C HIS A 249 25.80 3.69 -0.74
N LEU A 250 24.82 4.27 -0.05
CA LEU A 250 23.80 5.12 -0.68
C LEU A 250 24.42 6.37 -1.32
N TYR A 251 25.37 7.00 -0.64
CA TYR A 251 26.10 8.17 -1.15
C TYR A 251 26.79 7.86 -2.49
N TYR A 252 27.54 6.76 -2.57
CA TYR A 252 28.22 6.35 -3.79
C TYR A 252 27.24 5.96 -4.89
N LYS A 253 26.14 5.28 -4.55
CA LYS A 253 25.11 4.91 -5.52
C LYS A 253 24.48 6.12 -6.21
N ILE A 254 24.26 7.21 -5.47
CA ILE A 254 23.74 8.47 -6.02
C ILE A 254 24.79 9.12 -6.94
N LEU A 255 26.06 9.16 -6.51
CA LEU A 255 27.13 9.71 -7.34
C LEU A 255 27.32 8.94 -8.65
N GLU A 256 27.34 7.61 -8.57
CA GLU A 256 27.46 6.73 -9.73
C GLU A 256 26.31 6.96 -10.70
N HIS A 257 25.07 7.06 -10.21
CA HIS A 257 23.92 7.37 -11.04
C HIS A 257 24.08 8.71 -11.77
N ARG A 258 24.58 9.76 -11.08
CA ARG A 258 24.82 11.07 -11.71
C ARG A 258 25.92 11.02 -12.76
N GLN A 259 26.98 10.26 -12.51
CA GLN A 259 28.09 10.10 -13.45
C GLN A 259 27.67 9.34 -14.70
N ASN A 260 26.89 8.28 -14.53
CA ASN A 260 26.35 7.50 -15.65
C ASN A 260 25.41 8.34 -16.52
N VAL A 261 24.56 9.18 -15.91
CA VAL A 261 23.70 10.13 -16.64
C VAL A 261 24.52 11.20 -17.36
N LEU A 262 25.55 11.75 -16.72
CA LEU A 262 26.41 12.74 -17.37
C LEU A 262 27.19 12.12 -18.54
N ALA A 263 27.73 10.92 -18.34
CA ALA A 263 28.45 10.19 -19.37
C ALA A 263 27.56 9.87 -20.57
N SER A 264 26.31 9.46 -20.36
CA SER A 264 25.37 9.21 -21.46
C SER A 264 25.02 10.49 -22.22
N ILE A 265 24.83 11.62 -21.52
CA ILE A 265 24.60 12.93 -22.15
C ILE A 265 25.82 13.37 -22.97
N MET A 266 27.04 13.22 -22.43
CA MET A 266 28.27 13.55 -23.15
C MET A 266 28.45 12.68 -24.39
N GLN A 267 28.14 11.39 -24.33
CA GLN A 267 28.21 10.49 -25.49
C GLN A 267 27.22 10.90 -26.58
N LEU A 268 25.99 11.29 -26.21
CA LEU A 268 24.99 11.79 -27.18
C LEU A 268 25.47 13.09 -27.83
N LYS A 269 25.93 14.06 -27.04
CA LYS A 269 26.45 15.33 -27.54
C LYS A 269 27.68 15.15 -28.44
N ASN A 270 28.58 14.21 -28.12
CA ASN A 270 29.74 13.91 -28.95
C ASN A 270 29.35 13.24 -30.28
N ARG A 271 28.26 12.45 -30.32
CA ARG A 271 27.73 11.92 -31.58
C ARG A 271 27.16 13.04 -32.44
N ASP A 272 26.45 13.99 -31.85
CA ASP A 272 25.84 15.11 -32.58
C ASP A 272 26.87 16.12 -33.11
N LEU A 273 28.01 16.29 -32.42
CA LEU A 273 29.07 17.24 -32.79
C LEU A 273 30.21 16.66 -33.65
N GLY A 274 30.11 15.41 -34.12
CA GLY A 274 31.19 14.78 -34.90
C GLY A 274 32.45 14.48 -34.05
N GLY A 275 32.25 13.81 -32.92
CA GLY A 275 33.20 13.62 -31.81
C GLY A 275 34.55 12.97 -32.12
N ASP A 276 34.77 12.45 -33.33
CA ASP A 276 36.06 11.88 -33.74
C ASP A 276 37.21 12.90 -33.68
N ARG A 277 36.93 14.20 -33.92
CA ARG A 277 37.95 15.27 -33.86
C ARG A 277 38.34 15.66 -32.43
N LEU A 278 37.41 15.62 -31.48
CA LEU A 278 37.66 15.99 -30.07
C LEU A 278 38.42 14.88 -29.31
N VAL A 279 38.10 13.62 -29.57
CA VAL A 279 38.81 12.46 -28.96
C VAL A 279 40.26 12.38 -29.44
N ALA A 280 40.54 12.76 -30.70
CA ALA A 280 41.89 12.81 -31.23
C ALA A 280 42.75 13.86 -30.54
N HIS A 281 42.22 15.07 -30.29
CA HIS A 281 42.94 16.14 -29.61
C HIS A 281 43.26 15.80 -28.15
N ASP A 282 42.31 15.20 -27.43
CA ASP A 282 42.52 14.81 -26.02
C ASP A 282 43.57 13.69 -25.86
N ARG A 283 43.64 12.73 -26.81
CA ARG A 283 44.70 11.71 -26.84
C ARG A 283 46.09 12.31 -27.06
N VAL A 284 46.22 13.33 -27.91
CA VAL A 284 47.50 14.00 -28.18
C VAL A 284 47.96 14.77 -26.95
N VAL A 285 47.06 15.49 -26.28
CA VAL A 285 47.37 16.23 -25.05
C VAL A 285 47.77 15.27 -23.92
N ARG A 286 47.03 14.17 -23.71
CA ARG A 286 47.38 13.17 -22.67
C ARG A 286 48.72 12.48 -22.95
N ARG A 287 49.04 12.15 -24.20
CA ARG A 287 50.37 11.61 -24.58
C ARG A 287 51.50 12.61 -24.33
N SER A 288 51.27 13.90 -24.58
CA SER A 288 52.27 14.95 -24.31
C SER A 288 52.49 15.20 -22.81
N MET A 289 51.51 14.93 -21.95
CA MET A 289 51.66 15.01 -20.49
C MET A 289 52.33 13.77 -19.87
N GLN A 290 52.16 12.59 -20.48
CA GLN A 290 52.80 11.34 -20.03
C GLN A 290 54.33 11.41 -20.07
N SER A 291 54.92 12.14 -21.02
CA SER A 291 56.38 12.31 -21.13
C SER A 291 57.01 13.19 -20.06
N ARG A 292 56.20 13.91 -19.24
CA ARG A 292 56.67 14.79 -18.16
C ARG A 292 56.59 14.17 -16.76
N GLY A 293 56.34 12.85 -16.64
CA GLY A 293 56.24 12.16 -15.35
C GLY A 293 54.98 12.50 -14.53
N LEU A 294 54.10 13.34 -15.06
CA LEU A 294 52.79 13.66 -14.49
C LEU A 294 51.73 12.69 -15.05
N LEU A 295 51.88 11.39 -14.77
CA LEU A 295 50.84 10.43 -15.13
C LEU A 295 49.61 10.70 -14.26
N ARG A 296 48.61 11.34 -14.86
CA ARG A 296 47.31 11.63 -14.25
C ARG A 296 46.28 10.62 -14.73
N VAL A 297 45.63 9.97 -13.77
CA VAL A 297 44.63 8.93 -14.01
C VAL A 297 43.33 9.29 -13.31
N ASP A 298 42.24 8.82 -13.88
CA ASP A 298 40.90 9.05 -13.36
C ASP A 298 40.45 7.79 -12.61
N CYS A 299 39.70 7.96 -11.52
CA CYS A 299 39.21 6.80 -10.78
C CYS A 299 38.15 6.05 -11.58
N ALA A 300 38.33 4.74 -11.79
CA ALA A 300 37.43 3.89 -12.57
C ALA A 300 35.99 3.82 -12.01
N LYS A 301 35.82 3.97 -10.68
CA LYS A 301 34.50 3.95 -10.04
C LYS A 301 33.87 5.34 -9.87
N CYS A 302 34.54 6.27 -9.20
CA CYS A 302 33.98 7.57 -8.85
C CYS A 302 34.36 8.70 -9.80
N GLY A 303 35.07 8.42 -10.90
CA GLY A 303 35.46 9.42 -11.89
C GLY A 303 36.28 10.59 -11.33
N LYS A 304 36.89 10.46 -10.13
CA LYS A 304 37.77 11.48 -9.56
C LYS A 304 38.92 11.70 -10.54
N ALA A 305 38.92 12.87 -11.18
CA ALA A 305 39.89 13.22 -12.20
C ALA A 305 41.24 13.63 -11.59
N ASP A 306 42.29 13.62 -12.42
CA ASP A 306 43.60 14.18 -12.09
C ASP A 306 44.33 13.51 -10.90
N MET A 307 44.09 12.23 -10.63
CA MET A 307 44.83 11.53 -9.58
C MET A 307 46.27 11.28 -10.02
N ARG A 308 47.22 11.64 -9.18
CA ARG A 308 48.65 11.39 -9.44
C ARG A 308 48.98 9.96 -9.09
N VAL A 309 49.46 9.17 -10.05
CA VAL A 309 49.87 7.78 -9.81
C VAL A 309 51.04 7.67 -8.80
N ALA A 310 51.88 8.69 -8.71
CA ALA A 310 52.95 8.78 -7.72
C ALA A 310 52.45 8.86 -6.27
N ASP A 311 51.18 9.23 -6.05
CA ASP A 311 50.58 9.32 -4.73
C ASP A 311 50.00 7.95 -4.31
N THR A 312 50.91 7.05 -3.90
CA THR A 312 50.60 5.67 -3.46
C THR A 312 49.70 5.62 -2.22
N SER A 313 49.55 6.74 -1.50
CA SER A 313 48.68 6.86 -0.34
C SER A 313 47.21 7.01 -0.72
N ASN A 314 46.92 7.66 -1.84
CA ASN A 314 45.54 8.02 -2.24
C ASN A 314 45.03 7.24 -3.45
N VAL A 315 45.91 6.59 -4.20
CA VAL A 315 45.58 5.84 -5.41
C VAL A 315 45.96 4.37 -5.26
N ARG A 316 45.02 3.47 -5.55
CA ARG A 316 45.25 2.03 -5.59
C ARG A 316 44.91 1.49 -6.97
N ALA A 317 45.66 0.52 -7.46
CA ALA A 317 45.38 -0.15 -8.72
C ALA A 317 44.90 -1.58 -8.45
N CYS A 318 43.98 -2.07 -9.28
CA CYS A 318 43.64 -3.49 -9.30
C CYS A 318 44.83 -4.31 -9.83
N VAL A 319 45.18 -5.39 -9.14
CA VAL A 319 46.31 -6.26 -9.50
C VAL A 319 46.11 -6.91 -10.88
N GLU A 320 44.89 -7.36 -11.17
CA GLU A 320 44.57 -8.12 -12.39
C GLU A 320 44.44 -7.22 -13.64
N CYS A 321 43.63 -6.17 -13.55
CA CYS A 321 43.28 -5.34 -14.73
C CYS A 321 43.96 -3.97 -14.77
N ARG A 322 44.77 -3.62 -13.76
CA ARG A 322 45.46 -2.32 -13.63
C ARG A 322 44.54 -1.09 -13.70
N ASN A 323 43.25 -1.24 -13.43
CA ASN A 323 42.34 -0.11 -13.25
C ASN A 323 42.66 0.64 -11.95
N PHE A 324 42.68 1.96 -12.02
CA PHE A 324 42.98 2.84 -10.88
C PHE A 324 41.71 3.23 -10.10
N TYR A 325 41.82 3.21 -8.78
CA TYR A 325 40.77 3.55 -7.83
C TYR A 325 41.28 4.56 -6.81
N CYS A 326 40.39 5.43 -6.36
CA CYS A 326 40.62 6.25 -5.18
C CYS A 326 40.69 5.35 -3.93
N ILE A 327 41.47 5.69 -2.90
CA ILE A 327 41.59 4.85 -1.69
C ILE A 327 40.21 4.53 -1.06
N GLU A 328 39.32 5.51 -1.01
CA GLU A 328 37.95 5.29 -0.50
C GLU A 328 37.20 4.27 -1.37
N CYS A 329 37.31 4.40 -2.69
CA CYS A 329 36.65 3.54 -3.66
C CYS A 329 37.17 2.10 -3.58
N PHE A 330 38.48 1.95 -3.40
CA PHE A 330 39.16 0.67 -3.29
C PHE A 330 38.76 -0.06 -2.00
N CYS A 331 38.75 0.63 -0.86
CA CYS A 331 38.41 0.04 0.44
C CYS A 331 36.95 -0.43 0.54
N PHE A 332 36.00 0.26 -0.11
CA PHE A 332 34.58 -0.11 -0.03
C PHE A 332 34.12 -1.09 -1.10
N GLN A 333 34.87 -1.24 -2.18
CA GLN A 333 34.49 -2.07 -3.31
C GLN A 333 34.99 -3.50 -3.09
N ARG A 334 34.08 -4.48 -3.03
CA ARG A 334 34.47 -5.90 -2.98
C ARG A 334 35.03 -6.40 -4.31
N LYS A 335 34.45 -5.97 -5.44
CA LYS A 335 34.80 -6.46 -6.79
C LYS A 335 35.20 -5.35 -7.75
N CYS A 336 36.21 -5.60 -8.56
CA CYS A 336 36.67 -4.69 -9.60
C CYS A 336 35.60 -4.41 -10.66
N VAL A 337 35.44 -3.14 -11.09
CA VAL A 337 34.49 -2.75 -12.15
C VAL A 337 34.89 -3.29 -13.52
N GLY A 338 36.20 -3.51 -13.75
CA GLY A 338 36.71 -3.98 -15.04
C GLY A 338 36.72 -5.50 -15.19
N CYS A 339 37.21 -6.23 -14.16
CA CYS A 339 37.45 -7.67 -14.24
C CYS A 339 36.71 -8.49 -13.18
N GLU A 340 35.85 -7.86 -12.37
CA GLU A 340 35.10 -8.50 -11.26
C GLU A 340 35.94 -9.21 -10.18
N ALA A 341 37.27 -9.18 -10.27
CA ALA A 341 38.19 -9.73 -9.28
C ALA A 341 38.03 -9.06 -7.91
N GLU A 342 38.28 -9.79 -6.83
CA GLU A 342 38.18 -9.27 -5.47
C GLU A 342 39.29 -8.25 -5.19
N LEU A 343 38.92 -7.04 -4.78
CA LEU A 343 39.85 -5.93 -4.54
C LEU A 343 40.41 -5.91 -3.10
N GLN A 344 39.69 -6.53 -2.16
CA GLN A 344 39.97 -6.44 -0.72
C GLN A 344 40.95 -7.51 -0.21
N VAL A 345 41.36 -8.46 -1.07
CA VAL A 345 42.29 -9.53 -0.71
C VAL A 345 43.63 -9.23 -1.39
N ILE A 346 44.59 -8.74 -0.60
CA ILE A 346 46.00 -8.67 -1.01
C ILE A 346 46.72 -9.72 -0.16
N ASP A 347 47.22 -10.80 -0.78
CA ASP A 347 47.95 -11.89 -0.11
C ASP A 347 47.25 -12.47 1.14
N GLY A 348 45.92 -12.62 1.12
CA GLY A 348 45.15 -13.22 2.21
C GLY A 348 44.83 -12.28 3.38
N ILE A 349 45.15 -10.99 3.29
CA ILE A 349 44.81 -9.98 4.29
C ILE A 349 43.60 -9.17 3.79
N GLU A 350 42.46 -9.31 4.48
CA GLU A 350 41.28 -8.46 4.26
C GLU A 350 41.54 -7.07 4.84
N LEU A 351 41.71 -6.07 3.97
CA LEU A 351 41.84 -4.66 4.39
C LEU A 351 40.47 -4.13 4.86
N TYR A 352 40.13 -4.37 6.13
CA TYR A 352 39.06 -3.63 6.79
C TYR A 352 39.53 -2.24 7.18
N TYR A 353 38.61 -1.28 7.03
CA TYR A 353 38.69 0.00 7.72
C TYR A 353 38.65 -0.29 9.24
N GLU A 354 39.80 -0.26 9.90
CA GLU A 354 39.84 -0.03 11.33
C GLU A 354 39.19 1.33 11.58
N LYS A 355 38.11 1.30 12.35
CA LYS A 355 37.61 2.49 13.03
C LYS A 355 38.81 2.97 13.85
N ALA A 356 39.27 4.20 13.64
CA ALA A 356 40.03 4.85 14.70
C ALA A 356 39.04 4.92 15.88
N ASP A 357 39.23 4.04 16.85
CA ASP A 357 38.58 4.13 18.14
C ASP A 357 39.05 5.45 18.76
N ALA A 358 38.26 6.49 18.53
CA ALA A 358 38.23 7.64 19.41
C ALA A 358 37.17 7.30 20.47
N ASP A 359 37.64 6.76 21.59
CA ASP A 359 37.15 7.00 22.94
C ASP A 359 38.28 6.57 23.91
N PRO A 360 38.47 7.21 25.08
CA PRO A 360 37.43 7.89 25.86
C PRO A 360 37.83 9.27 26.43
N SER A 361 36.85 10.18 26.53
CA SER A 361 36.71 11.12 27.65
C SER A 361 35.26 11.58 27.80
#